data_AF-A0A093VQE1-F1
#
_entry.id   AF-A0A093VQE1-F1
#
_cell.length_a   1.000
_cell.length_b   1.000
_cell.length_c   1.000
_cell.angle_alpha   90.00
_cell.angle_beta   90.00
_cell.angle_gamma   90.00
#
_symmetry.space_group_name_H-M   'P 1'
#
loop_
_entity.id
_entity.type
_entity.pdbx_description
1 polymer ?
#
loop_
_entity_poly.entity_id
_entity_poly.type
_entity_poly.pdbx_seq_one_letter_code
_entity_poly.pdbx_strand_id
1 'polypeptide(L)'
;MSTVVDAETARNLSLFRPLGYQRNSCGYCKSEDGSASYYASSVSVRPEHYEELVKRGWRRSGTLYYKQNLQRSCCPHYTLRLDVSEYQARRDQRKAINRWNKEKKQRKEKFDVVKAVHEAEYSNLKRPIDPKTKQPIEPAHKFEVSIEGDSISQRKYEVFLKYQQAIHKESTDRWKSADFKRFLCSGLKRNTPKEGSGEKRLGSWHQCYRLDGLLIAVAVLDLLPEGVSSVYLFYDPEFGDWEFGKLSALREIAFALEEGYKYYYMGYYIHSCQKMRYKALYRPQYILDPESMTWDPLEGELVAKLDKRKYVSLSRDRARKLASSESNQNEEDNEDELPELVNEEALSLFSIGMPGVLTAEEVLSQMDLDHWLLLVHGTFVHMEDLVGWETAQITDAQSVKGIVGELVAVLGVEVAKKSACVLFD
;
A
#
# COMPACT_ATOMS: atom_id res chain seq x y z
N MET A 1 34.38 -13.63 -8.35
CA MET A 1 34.17 -15.07 -8.67
C MET A 1 32.66 -15.33 -8.58
N SER A 2 32.04 -16.25 -9.33
CA SER A 2 30.59 -16.50 -9.13
C SER A 2 30.33 -16.97 -7.69
N THR A 3 29.56 -16.20 -6.92
CA THR A 3 29.09 -16.63 -5.60
C THR A 3 28.07 -17.72 -5.81
N VAL A 4 28.35 -18.93 -5.34
CA VAL A 4 27.39 -20.05 -5.41
C VAL A 4 26.29 -19.78 -4.39
N VAL A 5 25.26 -19.05 -4.81
CA VAL A 5 24.00 -18.94 -4.07
C VAL A 5 23.17 -20.16 -4.43
N ASP A 6 22.85 -20.99 -3.45
CA ASP A 6 22.03 -22.16 -3.70
C ASP A 6 20.60 -21.75 -4.16
N ALA A 7 19.93 -22.67 -4.86
CA ALA A 7 18.63 -22.40 -5.47
C ALA A 7 17.52 -22.14 -4.43
N GLU A 8 17.67 -22.60 -3.19
CA GLU A 8 16.70 -22.33 -2.12
C GLU A 8 16.85 -20.90 -1.60
N THR A 9 18.08 -20.49 -1.29
CA THR A 9 18.41 -19.11 -0.91
C THR A 9 17.96 -18.13 -2.00
N ALA A 10 18.29 -18.40 -3.27
CA ALA A 10 17.88 -17.56 -4.40
C ALA A 10 16.35 -17.38 -4.50
N ARG A 11 15.57 -18.43 -4.24
CA ARG A 11 14.09 -18.38 -4.26
C ARG A 11 13.49 -17.59 -3.10
N ASN A 12 14.26 -17.37 -2.04
CA ASN A 12 13.83 -16.63 -0.86
C ASN A 12 14.19 -15.14 -0.90
N LEU A 13 14.96 -14.69 -1.90
CA LEU A 13 15.30 -13.29 -2.08
C LEU A 13 14.18 -12.51 -2.77
N SER A 14 14.02 -11.25 -2.37
CA SER A 14 13.35 -10.24 -3.20
C SER A 14 14.37 -9.51 -4.06
N LEU A 15 13.96 -9.09 -5.25
CA LEU A 15 14.85 -8.53 -6.26
C LEU A 15 14.40 -7.11 -6.60
N PHE A 16 15.26 -6.13 -6.31
CA PHE A 16 14.98 -4.71 -6.52
C PHE A 16 15.99 -4.09 -7.48
N ARG A 17 15.48 -3.30 -8.41
CA ARG A 17 16.25 -2.43 -9.30
C ARG A 17 16.03 -0.99 -8.87
N PRO A 18 17.09 -0.25 -8.46
CA PRO A 18 16.94 1.15 -8.10
C PRO A 18 16.61 1.98 -9.35
N LEU A 19 15.65 2.89 -9.23
CA LEU A 19 15.33 3.89 -10.25
C LEU A 19 15.68 5.32 -9.78
N GLY A 20 16.08 5.47 -8.53
CA GLY A 20 16.56 6.72 -7.94
C GLY A 20 15.45 7.64 -7.43
N TYR A 21 15.87 8.78 -6.91
CA TYR A 21 15.01 9.86 -6.44
C TYR A 21 14.54 10.72 -7.60
N GLN A 22 13.24 10.98 -7.69
CA GLN A 22 12.63 11.67 -8.84
C GLN A 22 11.53 12.64 -8.39
N ARG A 23 11.40 13.75 -9.12
CA ARG A 23 10.27 14.68 -9.00
C ARG A 23 9.25 14.41 -10.11
N ASN A 24 7.97 14.49 -9.74
CA ASN A 24 6.85 14.19 -10.60
C ASN A 24 5.74 15.22 -10.42
N SER A 25 4.90 15.42 -11.43
CA SER A 25 3.69 16.22 -11.28
C SER A 25 2.73 15.60 -10.26
N CYS A 26 2.00 16.44 -9.51
CA CYS A 26 1.07 15.95 -8.51
C CYS A 26 -0.30 15.62 -9.11
N GLY A 27 -0.72 14.35 -9.02
CA GLY A 27 -2.04 13.90 -9.46
C GLY A 27 -3.24 14.40 -8.63
N TYR A 28 -3.02 15.04 -7.46
CA TYR A 28 -4.10 15.44 -6.55
C TYR A 28 -4.41 16.93 -6.60
N CYS A 29 -3.41 17.78 -6.29
CA CYS A 29 -3.60 19.22 -6.26
C CYS A 29 -3.09 19.94 -7.51
N LYS A 30 -2.30 19.26 -8.36
CA LYS A 30 -1.69 19.84 -9.57
C LYS A 30 -0.82 21.08 -9.33
N SER A 31 -0.33 21.28 -8.10
CA SER A 31 0.67 22.31 -7.79
C SER A 31 1.94 22.11 -8.63
N GLU A 32 2.60 23.21 -8.98
CA GLU A 32 3.91 23.23 -9.65
C GLU A 32 5.00 22.58 -8.77
N ASP A 33 4.85 22.63 -7.44
CA ASP A 33 5.73 21.93 -6.50
C ASP A 33 5.80 20.42 -6.78
N GLY A 34 4.72 19.83 -7.30
CA GLY A 34 4.68 18.41 -7.60
C GLY A 34 4.91 17.50 -6.37
N SER A 35 5.42 16.30 -6.64
CA SER A 35 5.71 15.27 -5.66
C SER A 35 7.10 14.71 -5.86
N ALA A 36 7.75 14.31 -4.78
CA ALA A 36 9.08 13.74 -4.79
C ALA A 36 9.05 12.34 -4.18
N SER A 37 9.69 11.36 -4.81
CA SER A 37 9.74 9.98 -4.31
C SER A 37 11.04 9.31 -4.74
N TYR A 38 11.49 8.35 -3.93
CA TYR A 38 12.46 7.35 -4.37
C TYR A 38 11.71 6.20 -5.04
N TYR A 39 12.16 5.79 -6.22
CA TYR A 39 11.57 4.71 -7.00
C TYR A 39 12.50 3.50 -7.09
N ALA A 40 11.90 2.32 -7.09
CA ALA A 40 12.54 1.08 -7.46
C ALA A 40 11.57 0.25 -8.31
N SER A 41 12.06 -0.54 -9.25
CA SER A 41 11.26 -1.61 -9.84
C SER A 41 11.65 -2.95 -9.20
N SER A 42 10.78 -3.94 -9.33
CA SER A 42 11.06 -5.29 -8.81
C SER A 42 10.89 -6.34 -9.88
N VAL A 43 11.73 -7.38 -9.81
CA VAL A 43 11.49 -8.62 -10.56
C VAL A 43 10.59 -9.57 -9.76
N SER A 44 10.81 -9.65 -8.45
CA SER A 44 10.03 -10.47 -7.53
C SER A 44 10.12 -9.90 -6.12
N VAL A 45 8.99 -9.73 -5.44
CA VAL A 45 8.95 -9.34 -4.03
C VAL A 45 8.08 -10.32 -3.27
N ARG A 46 8.59 -10.77 -2.13
CA ARG A 46 7.87 -11.65 -1.23
C ARG A 46 6.85 -10.87 -0.40
N PRO A 47 5.65 -11.43 -0.11
CA PRO A 47 4.66 -10.75 0.73
C PRO A 47 5.21 -10.31 2.09
N GLU A 48 6.08 -11.09 2.70
CA GLU A 48 6.73 -10.76 3.98
C GLU A 48 7.60 -9.51 3.87
N HIS A 49 8.40 -9.41 2.82
CA HIS A 49 9.28 -8.26 2.60
C HIS A 49 8.47 -7.02 2.19
N TYR A 50 7.40 -7.18 1.43
CA TYR A 50 6.54 -6.05 1.08
C TYR A 50 5.79 -5.50 2.30
N GLU A 51 5.38 -6.33 3.25
CA GLU A 51 4.78 -5.83 4.50
C GLU A 51 5.75 -4.94 5.28
N GLU A 52 7.03 -5.32 5.37
CA GLU A 52 8.07 -4.49 5.96
C GLU A 52 8.28 -3.18 5.18
N LEU A 53 8.20 -3.22 3.85
CA LEU A 53 8.22 -2.01 3.03
C LEU A 53 7.01 -1.10 3.31
N VAL A 54 5.79 -1.65 3.44
CA VAL A 54 4.58 -0.89 3.82
C VAL A 54 4.75 -0.23 5.19
N LYS A 55 5.33 -0.94 6.16
CA LYS A 55 5.70 -0.41 7.50
C LYS A 55 6.77 0.67 7.46
N ARG A 56 7.48 0.82 6.33
CA ARG A 56 8.43 1.92 6.05
C ARG A 56 7.85 2.99 5.11
N GLY A 57 6.57 2.93 4.80
CA GLY A 57 5.87 3.93 3.98
C GLY A 57 5.99 3.72 2.46
N TRP A 58 6.48 2.56 2.01
CA TRP A 58 6.49 2.22 0.59
C TRP A 58 5.09 1.86 0.07
N ARG A 59 4.90 2.06 -1.22
CA ARG A 59 3.75 1.60 -2.00
C ARG A 59 4.21 1.01 -3.32
N ARG A 60 3.30 0.32 -4.00
CA ARG A 60 3.56 -0.24 -5.32
C ARG A 60 2.40 -0.03 -6.30
N SER A 61 2.72 -0.12 -7.58
CA SER A 61 1.82 -0.15 -8.71
C SER A 61 2.36 -1.17 -9.70
N GLY A 62 1.79 -2.38 -9.69
CA GLY A 62 2.40 -3.53 -10.36
C GLY A 62 3.78 -3.84 -9.77
N THR A 63 4.80 -3.82 -10.62
CA THR A 63 6.21 -4.03 -10.28
C THR A 63 6.98 -2.74 -9.97
N LEU A 64 6.35 -1.57 -10.05
CA LEU A 64 6.94 -0.29 -9.64
C LEU A 64 6.67 -0.04 -8.16
N TYR A 65 7.71 0.25 -7.40
CA TYR A 65 7.67 0.56 -5.97
C TYR A 65 8.15 1.99 -5.75
N TYR A 66 7.54 2.67 -4.80
CA TYR A 66 7.88 4.05 -4.50
C TYR A 66 7.69 4.37 -3.02
N LYS A 67 8.64 5.11 -2.45
CA LYS A 67 8.52 5.75 -1.13
C LYS A 67 8.53 7.25 -1.35
N GLN A 68 7.46 7.92 -0.94
CA GLN A 68 7.34 9.36 -1.13
C GLN A 68 8.18 10.11 -0.10
N ASN A 69 8.87 11.16 -0.53
CA ASN A 69 9.40 12.18 0.37
C ASN A 69 8.25 13.12 0.75
N LEU A 70 7.61 12.84 1.89
CA LEU A 70 6.43 13.57 2.33
C LEU A 70 6.72 15.06 2.59
N GLN A 71 7.93 15.39 3.04
CA GLN A 71 8.31 16.77 3.36
C GLN A 71 8.46 17.62 2.08
N ARG A 72 9.04 17.02 1.01
CA ARG A 72 9.24 17.67 -0.30
C ARG A 72 8.07 17.52 -1.29
N SER A 73 6.97 16.88 -0.91
CA SER A 73 5.81 16.64 -1.79
C SER A 73 4.63 17.54 -1.44
N CYS A 74 3.98 18.20 -2.40
CA CYS A 74 2.83 19.09 -2.17
C CYS A 74 1.62 18.41 -1.50
N CYS A 75 1.46 17.09 -1.67
CA CYS A 75 0.43 16.28 -1.05
C CYS A 75 1.08 15.08 -0.35
N PRO A 76 1.31 15.14 0.97
CA PRO A 76 1.96 14.07 1.72
C PRO A 76 1.09 12.80 1.80
N HIS A 77 1.66 11.67 1.40
CA HIS A 77 1.03 10.35 1.36
C HIS A 77 1.34 9.58 2.64
N TYR A 78 0.53 9.76 3.66
CA TYR A 78 0.67 9.02 4.91
C TYR A 78 0.17 7.59 4.79
N THR A 79 0.84 6.65 5.46
CA THR A 79 0.36 5.26 5.55
C THR A 79 -0.65 5.13 6.68
N LEU A 80 -1.78 4.48 6.41
CA LEU A 80 -2.78 4.14 7.43
C LEU A 80 -2.81 2.65 7.71
N ARG A 81 -3.10 2.29 8.96
CA ARG A 81 -3.50 0.93 9.35
C ARG A 81 -4.60 0.95 10.43
N LEU A 82 -5.51 0.01 10.32
CA LEU A 82 -6.56 -0.29 11.29
C LEU A 82 -6.32 -1.68 11.86
N ASP A 83 -6.30 -1.84 13.19
CA ASP A 83 -6.44 -3.18 13.79
C ASP A 83 -7.90 -3.62 13.64
N VAL A 84 -8.12 -4.71 12.91
CA VAL A 84 -9.49 -5.10 12.53
C VAL A 84 -10.29 -5.65 13.71
N SER A 85 -9.61 -6.14 14.76
CA SER A 85 -10.26 -6.61 15.99
C SER A 85 -10.84 -5.47 16.82
N GLU A 86 -10.29 -4.27 16.67
CA GLU A 86 -10.73 -3.05 17.35
C GLU A 86 -11.76 -2.26 16.54
N TYR A 87 -12.08 -2.68 15.31
CA TYR A 87 -12.89 -1.90 14.39
C TYR A 87 -14.29 -1.56 14.94
N GLN A 88 -14.64 -0.28 14.83
CA GLN A 88 -15.95 0.24 15.21
C GLN A 88 -16.60 0.99 14.05
N ALA A 89 -17.60 0.36 13.44
CA ALA A 89 -18.34 0.97 12.35
C ALA A 89 -19.07 2.25 12.80
N ARG A 90 -18.88 3.34 12.08
CA ARG A 90 -19.61 4.60 12.24
C ARG A 90 -21.03 4.52 11.67
N ARG A 91 -21.86 5.50 12.05
CA ARG A 91 -23.28 5.57 11.66
C ARG A 91 -23.47 5.56 10.13
N ASP A 92 -22.62 6.25 9.38
CA ASP A 92 -22.66 6.32 7.93
C ASP A 92 -22.25 5.00 7.25
N GLN A 93 -21.22 4.32 7.77
CA GLN A 93 -20.83 2.98 7.32
C GLN A 93 -21.95 1.95 7.57
N ARG A 94 -22.55 1.96 8.77
CA ARG A 94 -23.72 1.11 9.09
C ARG A 94 -24.90 1.42 8.17
N LYS A 95 -25.14 2.70 7.86
CA LYS A 95 -26.23 3.10 6.95
C LYS A 95 -25.99 2.57 5.53
N ALA A 96 -24.76 2.60 5.04
CA ALA A 96 -24.42 2.10 3.71
C ALA A 96 -24.72 0.59 3.60
N ILE A 97 -24.24 -0.22 4.55
CA ILE A 97 -24.49 -1.67 4.52
C ILE A 97 -25.95 -2.05 4.80
N ASN A 98 -26.65 -1.32 5.67
CA ASN A 98 -28.09 -1.58 5.88
C ASN A 98 -28.94 -1.23 4.65
N ARG A 99 -28.56 -0.18 3.92
CA ARG A 99 -29.21 0.17 2.63
C ARG A 99 -29.00 -0.96 1.63
N TRP A 100 -27.78 -1.49 1.58
CA TRP A 100 -27.41 -2.64 0.76
C TRP A 100 -28.26 -3.87 1.07
N ASN A 101 -28.37 -4.26 2.35
CA ASN A 101 -29.15 -5.41 2.80
C ASN A 101 -30.68 -5.17 2.73
N LYS A 102 -31.14 -3.96 2.38
CA LYS A 102 -32.55 -3.53 2.46
C LYS A 102 -33.17 -3.74 3.85
N GLU A 103 -32.35 -3.75 4.91
CA GLU A 103 -32.80 -3.96 6.28
C GLU A 103 -33.34 -2.66 6.92
N LYS A 104 -34.47 -2.79 7.64
CA LYS A 104 -34.94 -1.72 8.53
C LYS A 104 -34.15 -1.78 9.84
N LYS A 105 -33.17 -0.88 9.98
CA LYS A 105 -32.48 -0.44 11.21
C LYS A 105 -32.72 -1.35 12.43
N GLN A 106 -32.01 -2.48 12.53
CA GLN A 106 -31.99 -3.28 13.76
C GLN A 106 -31.34 -2.43 14.87
N ARG A 107 -32.08 -2.17 15.96
CA ARG A 107 -31.76 -1.11 16.93
C ARG A 107 -31.18 -1.57 18.28
N LYS A 108 -30.94 -2.87 18.50
CA LYS A 108 -30.59 -3.34 19.86
C LYS A 108 -29.29 -4.13 20.00
N GLU A 109 -28.70 -4.67 18.93
CA GLU A 109 -27.47 -5.46 19.02
C GLU A 109 -26.23 -4.64 18.65
N LYS A 110 -25.07 -5.03 19.20
CA LYS A 110 -23.75 -4.54 18.78
C LYS A 110 -23.60 -4.83 17.29
N PHE A 111 -23.19 -3.83 16.50
CA PHE A 111 -22.99 -4.01 15.06
C PHE A 111 -21.87 -5.00 14.82
N ASP A 112 -22.18 -6.10 14.15
CA ASP A 112 -21.24 -7.12 13.71
C ASP A 112 -20.96 -6.92 12.22
N VAL A 113 -19.74 -6.53 11.89
CA VAL A 113 -19.34 -6.24 10.51
C VAL A 113 -19.34 -7.50 9.65
N VAL A 114 -18.93 -8.65 10.20
CA VAL A 114 -18.86 -9.92 9.48
C VAL A 114 -20.27 -10.36 9.10
N LYS A 115 -21.17 -10.43 10.07
CA LYS A 115 -22.58 -10.75 9.80
C LYS A 115 -23.21 -9.79 8.78
N ALA A 116 -22.98 -8.48 8.94
CA ALA A 116 -23.62 -7.46 8.12
C ALA A 116 -23.19 -7.51 6.64
N VAL A 117 -21.91 -7.77 6.34
CA VAL A 117 -21.44 -7.82 4.94
C VAL A 117 -21.87 -9.09 4.21
N HIS A 118 -22.06 -10.18 4.95
CA HIS A 118 -22.46 -11.47 4.42
C HIS A 118 -23.96 -11.63 4.17
N GLU A 119 -24.78 -10.76 4.77
CA GLU A 119 -26.23 -10.93 4.79
C GLU A 119 -26.87 -10.91 3.39
N ALA A 120 -26.35 -10.08 2.49
CA ALA A 120 -26.85 -9.98 1.11
C ALA A 120 -26.28 -11.06 0.18
N GLU A 121 -25.29 -11.85 0.62
CA GLU A 121 -24.72 -12.91 -0.20
C GLU A 121 -25.71 -14.07 -0.35
N TYR A 122 -25.83 -14.60 -1.56
CA TYR A 122 -26.85 -15.57 -1.95
C TYR A 122 -26.86 -16.83 -1.06
N SER A 123 -25.68 -17.29 -0.62
CA SER A 123 -25.54 -18.44 0.28
C SER A 123 -26.16 -18.22 1.67
N ASN A 124 -26.24 -16.97 2.13
CA ASN A 124 -26.72 -16.58 3.46
C ASN A 124 -28.16 -16.07 3.47
N LEU A 125 -28.76 -15.85 2.29
CA LEU A 125 -30.14 -15.40 2.18
C LEU A 125 -31.11 -16.44 2.73
N LYS A 126 -32.01 -15.98 3.60
CA LYS A 126 -33.15 -16.78 4.06
C LYS A 126 -34.09 -17.00 2.88
N ARG A 127 -34.41 -18.26 2.60
CA ARG A 127 -35.34 -18.67 1.53
C ARG A 127 -36.56 -19.37 2.13
N PRO A 128 -37.61 -18.62 2.50
CA PRO A 128 -38.87 -19.19 2.98
C PRO A 128 -39.46 -20.15 1.95
N ILE A 129 -40.17 -21.18 2.42
CA ILE A 129 -40.84 -22.13 1.53
C ILE A 129 -42.14 -21.49 1.02
N ASP A 130 -42.33 -21.51 -0.30
CA ASP A 130 -43.57 -21.09 -0.93
C ASP A 130 -44.71 -22.05 -0.52
N PRO A 131 -45.81 -21.54 0.09
CA PRO A 131 -46.93 -22.36 0.51
C PRO A 131 -47.59 -23.17 -0.61
N LYS A 132 -47.54 -22.69 -1.86
CA LYS A 132 -48.15 -23.29 -3.05
C LYS A 132 -47.24 -24.34 -3.69
N THR A 133 -45.98 -23.99 -3.96
CA THR A 133 -45.05 -24.87 -4.69
C THR A 133 -44.29 -25.83 -3.78
N LYS A 134 -44.30 -25.59 -2.46
CA LYS A 134 -43.50 -26.30 -1.46
C LYS A 134 -41.98 -26.25 -1.70
N GLN A 135 -41.53 -25.33 -2.54
CA GLN A 135 -40.11 -25.10 -2.83
C GLN A 135 -39.63 -23.82 -2.12
N PRO A 136 -38.33 -23.70 -1.81
CA PRO A 136 -37.75 -22.44 -1.35
C PRO A 136 -37.98 -21.33 -2.39
N ILE A 137 -38.39 -20.14 -1.92
CA ILE A 137 -38.51 -18.95 -2.77
C ILE A 137 -37.11 -18.49 -3.14
N GLU A 138 -36.81 -18.51 -4.44
CA GLU A 138 -35.56 -17.99 -4.96
C GLU A 138 -35.59 -16.45 -5.03
N PRO A 139 -34.51 -15.76 -4.61
CA PRO A 139 -34.42 -14.33 -4.74
C PRO A 139 -34.36 -13.92 -6.21
N ALA A 140 -34.85 -12.71 -6.51
CA ALA A 140 -34.81 -12.17 -7.87
C ALA A 140 -33.39 -12.03 -8.43
N HIS A 141 -32.39 -11.88 -7.54
CA HIS A 141 -30.99 -11.73 -7.90
C HIS A 141 -30.09 -12.56 -6.97
N LYS A 142 -28.94 -12.99 -7.50
CA LYS A 142 -27.88 -13.72 -6.77
C LYS A 142 -26.64 -12.86 -6.65
N PHE A 143 -26.34 -12.39 -5.45
CA PHE A 143 -25.12 -11.64 -5.17
C PHE A 143 -24.06 -12.57 -4.56
N GLU A 144 -22.85 -12.54 -5.10
CA GLU A 144 -21.77 -13.44 -4.70
C GLU A 144 -20.44 -12.68 -4.63
N VAL A 145 -19.61 -13.04 -3.65
CA VAL A 145 -18.25 -12.50 -3.48
C VAL A 145 -17.26 -13.66 -3.46
N SER A 146 -16.19 -13.55 -4.23
CA SER A 146 -15.13 -14.57 -4.30
C SER A 146 -13.74 -13.94 -4.25
N ILE A 147 -12.77 -14.69 -3.71
CA ILE A 147 -11.35 -14.35 -3.78
C ILE A 147 -10.71 -15.16 -4.91
N GLU A 148 -10.19 -14.46 -5.90
CA GLU A 148 -9.57 -15.02 -7.11
C GLU A 148 -8.12 -14.55 -7.25
N GLY A 149 -7.31 -15.27 -8.01
CA GLY A 149 -5.98 -14.78 -8.37
C GLY A 149 -6.04 -13.45 -9.12
N ASP A 150 -4.97 -12.65 -9.02
CA ASP A 150 -4.84 -11.37 -9.74
C ASP A 150 -4.75 -11.51 -11.27
N SER A 151 -4.88 -12.73 -11.81
CA SER A 151 -4.84 -13.00 -13.24
C SER A 151 -5.81 -12.13 -14.03
N ILE A 152 -5.34 -11.69 -15.20
CA ILE A 152 -6.15 -10.97 -16.18
C ILE A 152 -7.33 -11.82 -16.64
N SER A 153 -8.49 -11.17 -16.78
CA SER A 153 -9.63 -11.73 -17.49
C SER A 153 -10.29 -10.63 -18.33
N GLN A 154 -10.91 -11.03 -19.43
CA GLN A 154 -11.62 -10.12 -20.32
C GLN A 154 -12.67 -9.29 -19.56
N ARG A 155 -13.44 -9.95 -18.69
CA ARG A 155 -14.47 -9.27 -17.90
C ARG A 155 -13.88 -8.28 -16.87
N LYS A 156 -12.78 -8.63 -16.19
CA LYS A 156 -12.10 -7.68 -15.27
C LYS A 156 -11.64 -6.43 -16.04
N TYR A 157 -11.08 -6.62 -17.23
CA TYR A 157 -10.61 -5.53 -18.07
C TYR A 157 -11.76 -4.61 -18.55
N GLU A 158 -12.90 -5.16 -18.95
CA GLU A 158 -14.08 -4.38 -19.36
C GLU A 158 -14.62 -3.49 -18.23
N VAL A 159 -14.76 -4.05 -17.02
CA VAL A 159 -15.22 -3.28 -15.84
C VAL A 159 -14.22 -2.17 -15.52
N PHE A 160 -12.92 -2.45 -15.64
CA PHE A 160 -11.86 -1.46 -15.48
C PHE A 160 -11.97 -0.31 -16.49
N LEU A 161 -12.16 -0.60 -17.78
CA LEU A 161 -12.31 0.42 -18.81
C LEU A 161 -13.54 1.31 -18.57
N LYS A 162 -14.70 0.71 -18.25
CA LYS A 162 -15.91 1.45 -17.88
C LYS A 162 -15.63 2.41 -16.71
N TYR A 163 -14.94 1.92 -15.69
CA TYR A 163 -14.58 2.71 -14.51
C TYR A 163 -13.63 3.87 -14.86
N GLN A 164 -12.56 3.62 -15.63
CA GLN A 164 -11.62 4.68 -16.05
C GLN A 164 -12.32 5.79 -16.84
N GLN A 165 -13.19 5.41 -17.78
CA GLN A 165 -13.94 6.38 -18.58
C GLN A 165 -14.91 7.21 -17.74
N ALA A 166 -15.70 6.56 -16.88
CA ALA A 166 -16.75 7.25 -16.12
C ALA A 166 -16.20 8.07 -14.96
N ILE A 167 -15.22 7.54 -14.21
CA ILE A 167 -14.73 8.11 -12.94
C ILE A 167 -13.47 8.95 -13.14
N HIS A 168 -12.50 8.46 -13.91
CA HIS A 168 -11.24 9.16 -14.16
C HIS A 168 -11.26 10.06 -15.41
N LYS A 169 -12.34 9.97 -16.22
CA LYS A 169 -12.50 10.75 -17.47
C LYS A 169 -11.37 10.49 -18.47
N GLU A 170 -10.81 9.29 -18.44
CA GLU A 170 -9.76 8.87 -19.38
C GLU A 170 -10.36 8.16 -20.58
N SER A 171 -9.83 8.39 -21.79
CA SER A 171 -10.25 7.63 -22.97
C SER A 171 -9.90 6.16 -22.80
N THR A 172 -10.80 5.27 -23.23
CA THR A 172 -10.55 3.83 -23.26
C THR A 172 -9.40 3.46 -24.19
N ASP A 173 -9.15 4.27 -25.23
CA ASP A 173 -8.05 4.03 -26.20
C ASP A 173 -6.66 4.17 -25.58
N ARG A 174 -6.56 4.89 -24.45
CA ARG A 174 -5.33 5.01 -23.68
C ARG A 174 -4.92 3.67 -23.05
N TRP A 175 -5.90 2.85 -22.69
CA TRP A 175 -5.67 1.66 -21.91
C TRP A 175 -5.57 0.46 -22.85
N LYS A 176 -4.41 -0.19 -22.86
CA LYS A 176 -4.24 -1.51 -23.48
C LYS A 176 -4.36 -2.58 -22.41
N SER A 177 -4.73 -3.79 -22.83
CA SER A 177 -4.77 -4.97 -21.97
C SER A 177 -3.44 -5.22 -21.25
N ALA A 178 -2.31 -4.96 -21.91
CA ALA A 178 -0.97 -5.05 -21.31
C ALA A 178 -0.75 -4.03 -20.17
N ASP A 179 -1.29 -2.81 -20.29
CA ASP A 179 -1.19 -1.78 -19.25
C ASP A 179 -2.02 -2.15 -18.03
N PHE A 180 -3.25 -2.65 -18.24
CA PHE A 180 -4.08 -3.20 -17.17
C PHE A 180 -3.38 -4.37 -16.48
N LYS A 181 -2.78 -5.29 -17.24
CA LYS A 181 -2.03 -6.42 -16.69
C LYS A 181 -0.87 -5.95 -15.82
N ARG A 182 -0.05 -5.01 -16.32
CA ARG A 182 1.08 -4.44 -15.57
C ARG A 182 0.62 -3.68 -14.33
N PHE A 183 -0.54 -3.04 -14.38
CA PHE A 183 -1.03 -2.23 -13.28
C PHE A 183 -1.63 -3.08 -12.16
N LEU A 184 -2.53 -4.01 -12.50
CA LEU A 184 -3.40 -4.68 -11.51
C LEU A 184 -3.27 -6.21 -11.50
N CYS A 185 -2.53 -6.83 -12.43
CA CYS A 185 -2.43 -8.30 -12.56
C CYS A 185 -0.98 -8.83 -12.51
N SER A 186 -0.04 -8.02 -12.04
CA SER A 186 1.37 -8.39 -11.89
C SER A 186 1.86 -7.99 -10.50
N GLY A 187 1.10 -8.37 -9.49
CA GLY A 187 1.42 -8.06 -8.11
C GLY A 187 2.41 -9.04 -7.49
N LEU A 188 2.31 -9.19 -6.17
CA LEU A 188 3.09 -10.12 -5.37
C LEU A 188 2.77 -11.56 -5.74
N LYS A 189 3.80 -12.40 -5.75
CA LYS A 189 3.65 -13.83 -5.99
C LYS A 189 2.75 -14.44 -4.91
N ARG A 190 1.68 -15.11 -5.37
CA ARG A 190 0.75 -15.82 -4.49
C ARG A 190 1.36 -17.10 -3.94
N ASN A 191 1.00 -17.44 -2.72
CA ASN A 191 1.04 -18.83 -2.28
C ASN A 191 -0.29 -19.53 -2.63
N THR A 192 -0.29 -20.86 -2.54
CA THR A 192 -1.50 -21.69 -2.64
C THR A 192 -1.58 -22.53 -1.38
N PRO A 193 -2.18 -22.00 -0.30
CA PRO A 193 -2.36 -22.74 0.94
C PRO A 193 -3.09 -24.05 0.65
N LYS A 194 -2.61 -25.15 1.21
CA LYS A 194 -3.34 -26.42 1.12
C LYS A 194 -4.57 -26.36 2.02
N GLU A 195 -5.67 -26.94 1.58
CA GLU A 195 -6.89 -27.01 2.38
C GLU A 195 -6.60 -27.70 3.72
N GLY A 196 -6.98 -27.06 4.83
CA GLY A 196 -6.73 -27.55 6.18
C GLY A 196 -5.30 -27.36 6.71
N SER A 197 -4.36 -26.74 5.99
CA SER A 197 -3.00 -26.51 6.50
C SER A 197 -2.93 -25.41 7.58
N GLY A 198 -3.97 -24.57 7.68
CA GLY A 198 -3.96 -23.38 8.52
C GLY A 198 -3.05 -22.25 8.00
N GLU A 199 -2.40 -22.44 6.84
CA GLU A 199 -1.58 -21.40 6.22
C GLU A 199 -2.46 -20.27 5.67
N LYS A 200 -2.08 -19.03 5.95
CA LYS A 200 -2.75 -17.86 5.39
C LYS A 200 -2.49 -17.73 3.90
N ARG A 201 -3.46 -17.16 3.20
CA ARG A 201 -3.37 -16.82 1.79
C ARG A 201 -2.56 -15.53 1.58
N LEU A 202 -1.36 -15.62 1.02
CA LEU A 202 -0.46 -14.49 0.78
C LEU A 202 -0.35 -14.13 -0.71
N GLY A 203 0.08 -12.91 -1.00
CA GLY A 203 0.33 -12.38 -2.34
C GLY A 203 -0.81 -11.51 -2.88
N SER A 204 -0.85 -11.28 -4.20
CA SER A 204 -1.88 -10.43 -4.80
C SER A 204 -3.10 -11.22 -5.29
N TRP A 205 -4.27 -10.75 -4.88
CA TRP A 205 -5.58 -11.37 -5.10
C TRP A 205 -6.62 -10.34 -5.47
N HIS A 206 -7.67 -10.79 -6.16
CA HIS A 206 -8.84 -9.99 -6.51
C HIS A 206 -10.05 -10.48 -5.73
N GLN A 207 -10.67 -9.58 -4.96
CA GLN A 207 -12.00 -9.79 -4.41
C GLN A 207 -13.04 -9.36 -5.44
N CYS A 208 -13.70 -10.35 -6.03
CA CYS A 208 -14.61 -10.20 -7.15
C CYS A 208 -16.06 -10.22 -6.67
N TYR A 209 -16.84 -9.22 -7.05
CA TYR A 209 -18.26 -9.08 -6.71
C TYR A 209 -19.12 -9.37 -7.94
N ARG A 210 -20.08 -10.29 -7.81
CA ARG A 210 -20.97 -10.71 -8.89
C ARG A 210 -22.43 -10.50 -8.54
N LEU A 211 -23.20 -10.11 -9.54
CA LEU A 211 -24.65 -10.08 -9.51
C LEU A 211 -25.17 -10.92 -10.68
N ASP A 212 -25.93 -11.97 -10.38
CA ASP A 212 -26.45 -12.92 -11.38
C ASP A 212 -25.35 -13.51 -12.28
N GLY A 213 -24.19 -13.80 -11.67
CA GLY A 213 -23.00 -14.28 -12.35
C GLY A 213 -22.19 -13.21 -13.10
N LEU A 214 -22.73 -12.00 -13.29
CA LEU A 214 -22.02 -10.89 -13.92
C LEU A 214 -21.04 -10.25 -12.93
N LEU A 215 -19.75 -10.17 -13.28
CA LEU A 215 -18.76 -9.42 -12.49
C LEU A 215 -19.03 -7.92 -12.61
N ILE A 216 -19.27 -7.27 -11.47
CA ILE A 216 -19.67 -5.86 -11.38
C ILE A 216 -18.68 -4.98 -10.59
N ALA A 217 -17.85 -5.57 -9.74
CA ALA A 217 -16.79 -4.85 -9.04
C ALA A 217 -15.61 -5.77 -8.73
N VAL A 218 -14.43 -5.17 -8.55
CA VAL A 218 -13.19 -5.86 -8.21
C VAL A 218 -12.38 -5.00 -7.25
N ALA A 219 -12.10 -5.52 -6.05
CA ALA A 219 -11.08 -4.99 -5.16
C ALA A 219 -9.76 -5.74 -5.39
N VAL A 220 -8.68 -5.00 -5.62
CA VAL A 220 -7.33 -5.54 -5.80
C VAL A 220 -6.63 -5.46 -4.44
N LEU A 221 -6.25 -6.62 -3.90
CA LEU A 221 -5.75 -6.78 -2.55
C LEU A 221 -4.36 -7.40 -2.56
N ASP A 222 -3.50 -6.90 -1.69
CA ASP A 222 -2.29 -7.59 -1.26
C ASP A 222 -2.56 -8.22 0.10
N LEU A 223 -2.49 -9.54 0.16
CA LEU A 223 -2.60 -10.30 1.39
C LEU A 223 -1.20 -10.56 1.93
N LEU A 224 -0.94 -10.01 3.11
CA LEU A 224 0.35 -9.95 3.77
C LEU A 224 0.32 -10.76 5.07
N PRO A 225 1.46 -11.12 5.67
CA PRO A 225 1.48 -11.96 6.86
C PRO A 225 0.57 -11.48 8.00
N GLU A 226 0.59 -10.18 8.27
CA GLU A 226 -0.24 -9.56 9.32
C GLU A 226 -1.44 -8.79 8.78
N GLY A 227 -1.53 -8.45 7.49
CA GLY A 227 -2.59 -7.56 7.03
C GLY A 227 -3.12 -7.72 5.61
N VAL A 228 -4.29 -7.13 5.39
CA VAL A 228 -4.93 -6.97 4.09
C VAL A 228 -4.68 -5.55 3.60
N SER A 229 -3.97 -5.39 2.48
CA SER A 229 -3.67 -4.09 1.89
C SER A 229 -4.54 -3.84 0.65
N SER A 230 -5.41 -2.83 0.74
CA SER A 230 -6.26 -2.39 -0.36
C SER A 230 -5.44 -1.58 -1.37
N VAL A 231 -5.23 -2.14 -2.56
CA VAL A 231 -4.40 -1.54 -3.61
C VAL A 231 -5.25 -0.65 -4.53
N TYR A 232 -6.36 -1.19 -5.03
CA TYR A 232 -7.21 -0.50 -5.99
C TYR A 232 -8.63 -1.07 -5.97
N LEU A 233 -9.63 -0.25 -6.29
CA LEU A 233 -11.01 -0.68 -6.44
C LEU A 233 -11.56 -0.10 -7.75
N PHE A 234 -12.19 -0.94 -8.56
CA PHE A 234 -12.93 -0.52 -9.74
C PHE A 234 -14.24 -1.30 -9.85
N TYR A 235 -15.27 -0.63 -10.37
CA TYR A 235 -16.61 -1.19 -10.47
C TYR A 235 -17.34 -0.63 -11.68
N ASP A 236 -18.37 -1.34 -12.11
CA ASP A 236 -19.21 -0.94 -13.23
C ASP A 236 -20.08 0.27 -12.80
N PRO A 237 -19.94 1.45 -13.43
CA PRO A 237 -20.59 2.68 -13.02
C PRO A 237 -22.12 2.63 -12.96
N GLU A 238 -22.75 1.67 -13.64
CA GLU A 238 -24.19 1.38 -13.53
C GLU A 238 -24.63 1.09 -12.08
N PHE A 239 -23.69 0.61 -11.24
CA PHE A 239 -23.91 0.33 -9.82
C PHE A 239 -23.31 1.41 -8.90
N GLY A 240 -23.08 2.63 -9.41
CA GLY A 240 -22.45 3.72 -8.65
C GLY A 240 -23.20 4.13 -7.38
N ASP A 241 -24.53 3.98 -7.35
CA ASP A 241 -25.37 4.28 -6.19
C ASP A 241 -25.17 3.31 -5.01
N TRP A 242 -24.44 2.22 -5.22
CA TRP A 242 -24.19 1.21 -4.20
C TRP A 242 -23.03 1.57 -3.27
N GLU A 243 -22.32 2.67 -3.54
CA GLU A 243 -21.21 3.16 -2.72
C GLU A 243 -20.13 2.07 -2.50
N PHE A 244 -19.70 1.41 -3.58
CA PHE A 244 -18.72 0.29 -3.53
C PHE A 244 -17.46 0.60 -2.72
N GLY A 245 -17.00 1.85 -2.67
CA GLY A 245 -15.86 2.23 -1.83
C GLY A 245 -16.08 1.99 -0.33
N LYS A 246 -17.32 2.12 0.17
CA LYS A 246 -17.65 1.78 1.57
C LYS A 246 -17.88 0.30 1.74
N LEU A 247 -18.63 -0.31 0.81
CA LEU A 247 -18.96 -1.74 0.86
C LEU A 247 -17.69 -2.59 0.80
N SER A 248 -16.76 -2.28 -0.10
CA SER A 248 -15.52 -3.04 -0.23
C SER A 248 -14.67 -2.94 1.02
N ALA A 249 -14.48 -1.73 1.56
CA ALA A 249 -13.73 -1.55 2.80
C ALA A 249 -14.34 -2.32 3.98
N LEU A 250 -15.67 -2.35 4.12
CA LEU A 250 -16.32 -3.16 5.15
C LEU A 250 -16.12 -4.66 4.93
N ARG A 251 -16.22 -5.12 3.68
CA ARG A 251 -16.00 -6.53 3.32
C ARG A 251 -14.55 -6.95 3.51
N GLU A 252 -13.60 -6.08 3.19
CA GLU A 252 -12.15 -6.28 3.38
C GLU A 252 -11.78 -6.35 4.87
N ILE A 253 -12.41 -5.53 5.73
CA ILE A 253 -12.27 -5.63 7.19
C ILE A 253 -12.84 -6.95 7.72
N ALA A 254 -14.03 -7.35 7.26
CA ALA A 254 -14.62 -8.64 7.62
C ALA A 254 -13.72 -9.79 7.16
N PHE A 255 -13.26 -9.77 5.92
CA PHE A 255 -12.34 -10.76 5.37
C PHE A 255 -11.04 -10.86 6.19
N ALA A 256 -10.49 -9.72 6.62
CA ALA A 256 -9.32 -9.70 7.49
C ALA A 256 -9.58 -10.41 8.83
N LEU A 257 -10.74 -10.17 9.46
CA LEU A 257 -11.16 -10.85 10.69
C LEU A 257 -11.32 -12.35 10.50
N GLU A 258 -11.97 -12.76 9.40
CA GLU A 258 -12.30 -14.15 9.09
C GLU A 258 -11.05 -15.00 8.85
N GLU A 259 -10.09 -14.44 8.11
CA GLU A 259 -8.85 -15.13 7.73
C GLU A 259 -7.69 -14.89 8.73
N GLY A 260 -7.97 -14.23 9.86
CA GLY A 260 -6.99 -14.01 10.93
C GLY A 260 -5.87 -13.04 10.57
N TYR A 261 -6.11 -12.06 9.69
CA TYR A 261 -5.21 -10.91 9.52
C TYR A 261 -5.48 -9.89 10.63
N LYS A 262 -4.42 -9.29 11.15
CA LYS A 262 -4.48 -8.30 12.23
C LYS A 262 -4.81 -6.91 11.72
N TYR A 263 -4.23 -6.52 10.59
CA TYR A 263 -4.32 -5.14 10.10
C TYR A 263 -5.05 -5.03 8.77
N TYR A 264 -5.76 -3.93 8.60
CA TYR A 264 -6.28 -3.49 7.31
C TYR A 264 -5.57 -2.19 6.90
N TYR A 265 -4.86 -2.22 5.77
CA TYR A 265 -4.17 -1.07 5.19
C TYR A 265 -5.04 -0.47 4.07
N MET A 266 -5.60 0.71 4.31
CA MET A 266 -6.47 1.42 3.35
C MET A 266 -5.70 2.17 2.24
N GLY A 267 -4.45 1.79 1.99
CA GLY A 267 -3.53 2.54 1.13
C GLY A 267 -2.99 3.80 1.80
N TYR A 268 -2.64 4.82 1.00
CA TYR A 268 -2.19 6.10 1.55
C TYR A 268 -3.36 7.05 1.84
N TYR A 269 -3.08 8.03 2.71
CA TYR A 269 -3.97 9.08 3.16
C TYR A 269 -3.32 10.44 2.97
N ILE A 270 -4.06 11.35 2.34
CA ILE A 270 -3.65 12.72 2.12
C ILE A 270 -4.64 13.59 2.88
N HIS A 271 -4.18 14.19 3.96
CA HIS A 271 -5.06 14.93 4.88
C HIS A 271 -5.75 16.13 4.19
N SER A 272 -5.04 16.83 3.31
CA SER A 272 -5.59 17.95 2.53
C SER A 272 -6.53 17.52 1.39
N CYS A 273 -6.59 16.23 1.04
CA CYS A 273 -7.43 15.74 -0.06
C CYS A 273 -8.81 15.31 0.43
N GLN A 274 -9.85 16.06 0.06
CA GLN A 274 -11.24 15.75 0.44
C GLN A 274 -11.68 14.34 0.01
N LYS A 275 -11.23 13.85 -1.14
CA LYS A 275 -11.52 12.49 -1.63
C LYS A 275 -10.87 11.39 -0.78
N MET A 276 -9.88 11.71 0.05
CA MET A 276 -9.18 10.76 0.92
C MET A 276 -9.57 10.88 2.40
N ARG A 277 -10.24 11.97 2.80
CA ARG A 277 -10.69 12.23 4.19
C ARG A 277 -11.50 11.08 4.80
N TYR A 278 -12.27 10.35 3.97
CA TYR A 278 -13.11 9.25 4.43
C TYR A 278 -12.32 8.08 5.06
N LYS A 279 -11.06 7.85 4.67
CA LYS A 279 -10.24 6.74 5.20
C LYS A 279 -9.95 6.88 6.69
N ALA A 280 -9.84 8.12 7.18
CA ALA A 280 -9.67 8.42 8.60
C ALA A 280 -10.94 8.13 9.44
N LEU A 281 -12.07 7.83 8.80
CA LEU A 281 -13.34 7.55 9.47
C LEU A 281 -13.53 6.07 9.85
N TYR A 282 -12.65 5.19 9.39
CA TYR A 282 -12.62 3.78 9.81
C TYR A 282 -11.77 3.69 11.07
N ARG A 283 -12.43 3.55 12.23
CA ARG A 283 -11.77 3.72 13.54
C ARG A 283 -11.65 2.41 14.32
N PRO A 284 -10.62 2.30 15.19
CA PRO A 284 -9.51 3.24 15.36
C PRO A 284 -8.55 3.22 14.17
N GLN A 285 -8.05 4.38 13.76
CA GLN A 285 -7.10 4.48 12.64
C GLN A 285 -5.75 4.94 13.17
N TYR A 286 -4.67 4.37 12.65
CA TYR A 286 -3.31 4.79 12.99
C TYR A 286 -2.60 5.30 11.73
N ILE A 287 -1.77 6.33 11.89
CA ILE A 287 -0.89 6.87 10.86
C ILE A 287 0.54 6.39 11.13
N LEU A 288 1.29 6.09 10.08
CA LEU A 288 2.73 5.85 10.19
C LEU A 288 3.47 7.20 10.30
N ASP A 289 4.23 7.40 11.37
CA ASP A 289 5.15 8.52 11.50
C ASP A 289 6.26 8.38 10.46
N PRO A 290 6.46 9.39 9.60
CA PRO A 290 7.37 9.28 8.45
C PRO A 290 8.85 9.24 8.82
N GLU A 291 9.21 9.61 10.06
CA GLU A 291 10.60 9.69 10.52
C GLU A 291 10.94 8.49 11.42
N SER A 292 10.12 8.21 12.43
CA SER A 292 10.40 7.13 13.39
C SER A 292 9.84 5.76 12.99
N MET A 293 8.98 5.68 11.97
CA MET A 293 8.24 4.46 11.59
C MET A 293 7.34 3.89 12.69
N THR A 294 7.02 4.70 13.71
CA THR A 294 6.05 4.34 14.74
C THR A 294 4.63 4.62 14.26
N TRP A 295 3.65 3.98 14.88
CA TRP A 295 2.25 4.17 14.53
C TRP A 295 1.54 5.01 15.57
N ASP A 296 1.09 6.20 15.18
CA ASP A 296 0.39 7.13 16.05
C ASP A 296 -1.13 7.09 15.78
N PRO A 297 -1.99 7.13 16.82
CA PRO A 297 -3.44 7.22 16.63
C PRO A 297 -3.82 8.47 15.82
N LEU A 298 -4.63 8.30 14.78
CA LEU A 298 -5.14 9.38 13.91
C LEU A 298 -6.30 10.14 14.59
N GLU A 299 -5.98 10.77 15.71
CA GLU A 299 -6.91 11.57 16.52
C GLU A 299 -6.14 12.61 17.36
N GLY A 300 -6.88 13.43 18.13
CA GLY A 300 -6.30 14.37 19.08
C GLY A 300 -5.29 15.35 18.47
N GLU A 301 -4.12 15.44 19.11
CA GLU A 301 -3.03 16.35 18.73
C GLU A 301 -2.58 16.17 17.28
N LEU A 302 -2.48 14.92 16.80
CA LEU A 302 -2.03 14.63 15.44
C LEU A 302 -2.95 15.28 14.40
N VAL A 303 -4.26 15.12 14.55
CA VAL A 303 -5.24 15.71 13.64
C VAL A 303 -5.18 17.24 13.72
N ALA A 304 -5.09 17.81 14.92
CA ALA A 304 -4.98 19.25 15.10
C ALA A 304 -3.72 19.85 14.42
N LYS A 305 -2.61 19.11 14.40
CA LYS A 305 -1.39 19.50 13.67
C LYS A 305 -1.56 19.35 12.16
N LEU A 306 -2.15 18.24 11.69
CA LEU A 306 -2.41 18.01 10.26
C LEU A 306 -3.36 19.05 9.65
N ASP A 307 -4.31 19.58 10.43
CA ASP A 307 -5.19 20.67 9.99
C ASP A 307 -4.45 22.01 9.85
N LYS A 308 -3.29 22.19 10.51
CA LYS A 308 -2.49 23.43 10.49
C LYS A 308 -1.30 23.40 9.55
N ARG A 309 -0.61 22.27 9.44
CA ARG A 309 0.60 22.11 8.62
C ARG A 309 0.53 20.89 7.74
N LYS A 310 1.14 21.03 6.56
CA LYS A 310 1.15 20.03 5.50
C LYS A 310 1.88 18.75 5.91
N TYR A 311 3.05 18.89 6.51
CA TYR A 311 3.88 17.78 6.97
C TYR A 311 3.90 17.73 8.51
N VAL A 312 3.60 16.56 9.03
CA VAL A 312 3.56 16.24 10.46
C VAL A 312 4.35 14.96 10.71
N SER A 313 5.30 15.04 11.64
CA SER A 313 5.91 13.92 12.36
C SER A 313 5.83 14.26 13.85
N LEU A 314 5.21 13.40 14.65
CA LEU A 314 5.14 13.60 16.10
C LEU A 314 6.48 13.25 16.75
N SER A 315 7.24 12.32 16.17
CA SER A 315 8.59 12.01 16.64
C SER A 315 9.51 13.23 16.51
N ARG A 316 9.48 13.92 15.36
CA ARG A 316 10.19 15.19 15.15
C ARG A 316 9.78 16.27 16.14
N ASP A 317 8.48 16.45 16.33
CA ASP A 317 7.97 17.48 17.25
C ASP A 317 8.42 17.23 18.69
N ARG A 318 8.40 15.97 19.14
CA ARG A 318 8.89 15.60 20.47
C ARG A 318 10.39 15.87 20.62
N ALA A 319 11.19 15.50 19.61
CA ALA A 319 12.64 15.75 19.61
C ALA A 319 12.97 17.25 19.69
N ARG A 320 12.25 18.08 18.92
CA ARG A 320 12.41 19.54 18.96
C ARG A 320 12.03 20.14 20.31
N LYS A 321 10.92 19.70 20.90
CA LYS A 321 10.48 20.19 22.23
C LYS A 321 11.49 19.87 23.33
N LEU A 322 12.17 18.72 23.23
CA LEU A 322 13.26 18.37 24.14
C LEU A 322 14.46 19.31 23.94
N ALA A 323 14.88 19.53 22.69
CA ALA A 323 16.00 20.44 22.38
C ALA A 323 15.74 21.90 22.80
N SER A 324 14.53 22.43 22.57
CA SER A 324 14.19 23.81 22.96
C SER A 324 14.08 24.00 24.47
N SER A 325 13.68 22.96 25.21
CA SER A 325 13.69 22.98 26.67
C SER A 325 15.11 23.04 27.25
N GLU A 326 16.12 22.61 26.49
CA GLU A 326 17.54 22.71 26.84
C GLU A 326 18.17 24.04 26.39
N SER A 327 17.66 24.68 25.33
CA SER A 327 18.27 25.88 24.73
C SER A 327 17.63 27.23 25.10
N ASN A 328 16.53 27.25 25.87
CA ASN A 328 15.88 28.50 26.33
C ASN A 328 15.49 29.48 25.19
N GLN A 329 15.18 28.95 24.00
CA GLN A 329 14.73 29.71 22.84
C GLN A 329 13.30 29.31 22.46
N ASN A 330 12.41 30.31 22.36
CA ASN A 330 11.06 30.15 21.83
C ASN A 330 11.12 30.29 20.30
N GLU A 331 11.45 29.20 19.60
CA GLU A 331 11.32 29.09 18.15
C GLU A 331 9.98 28.44 17.82
N GLU A 332 8.89 29.17 18.03
CA GLU A 332 7.64 28.91 17.34
C GLU A 332 7.54 29.93 16.19
N ASP A 333 7.29 29.42 14.98
CA ASP A 333 6.88 30.16 13.78
C ASP A 333 7.99 30.63 12.81
N ASN A 334 8.63 29.69 12.06
CA ASN A 334 8.93 29.77 10.60
C ASN A 334 10.02 28.77 10.11
N GLU A 335 9.83 27.45 10.26
CA GLU A 335 10.90 26.48 9.89
C GLU A 335 10.43 25.22 9.13
N ASP A 336 9.22 25.21 8.58
CA ASP A 336 8.84 24.18 7.59
C ASP A 336 9.36 24.52 6.16
N GLU A 337 10.05 25.65 5.98
CA GLU A 337 10.77 25.98 4.75
C GLU A 337 12.04 25.13 4.66
N LEU A 338 11.92 24.03 3.90
CA LEU A 338 13.07 23.26 3.46
C LEU A 338 13.96 24.11 2.54
N PRO A 339 15.29 23.96 2.61
CA PRO A 339 16.17 24.63 1.66
C PRO A 339 15.82 24.20 0.24
N GLU A 340 15.76 25.19 -0.66
CA GLU A 340 15.69 24.95 -2.09
C GLU A 340 16.91 24.15 -2.52
N LEU A 341 16.68 23.02 -3.17
CA LEU A 341 17.74 22.17 -3.71
C LEU A 341 17.74 22.33 -5.23
N VAL A 342 18.88 22.76 -5.77
CA VAL A 342 19.09 22.83 -7.20
C VAL A 342 19.38 21.43 -7.71
N ASN A 343 18.62 20.99 -8.72
CA ASN A 343 18.77 19.68 -9.37
C ASN A 343 18.74 18.49 -8.38
N GLU A 344 17.64 18.38 -7.61
CA GLU A 344 17.44 17.31 -6.61
C GLU A 344 17.71 15.90 -7.13
N GLU A 345 17.42 15.62 -8.41
CA GLU A 345 17.56 14.29 -9.00
C GLU A 345 19.02 13.87 -9.23
N ALA A 346 19.96 14.83 -9.24
CA ALA A 346 21.39 14.57 -9.33
C ALA A 346 22.08 14.49 -7.96
N LEU A 347 21.39 14.88 -6.88
CA LEU A 347 21.92 14.84 -5.54
C LEU A 347 21.82 13.43 -4.96
N SER A 348 22.78 13.08 -4.10
CA SER A 348 22.65 11.85 -3.33
C SER A 348 21.50 11.96 -2.35
N LEU A 349 20.76 10.86 -2.18
CA LEU A 349 19.68 10.76 -1.22
C LEU A 349 20.13 11.07 0.21
N PHE A 350 21.38 10.76 0.54
CA PHE A 350 21.98 11.08 1.84
C PHE A 350 22.11 12.59 2.06
N SER A 351 22.30 13.37 0.99
CA SER A 351 22.33 14.83 1.04
C SER A 351 20.93 15.45 1.02
N ILE A 352 19.96 14.78 0.39
CA ILE A 352 18.56 15.24 0.34
C ILE A 352 17.90 15.19 1.72
N GLY A 353 18.31 14.26 2.58
CA GLY A 353 17.76 14.10 3.93
C GLY A 353 16.31 13.62 3.92
N MET A 354 16.00 12.62 3.08
CA MET A 354 14.64 12.10 2.95
C MET A 354 14.15 11.45 4.27
N PRO A 355 12.97 11.86 4.81
CA PRO A 355 12.46 11.32 6.07
C PRO A 355 12.32 9.80 6.10
N GLY A 356 12.82 9.19 7.18
CA GLY A 356 12.71 7.77 7.42
C GLY A 356 13.58 6.89 6.52
N VAL A 357 14.66 7.48 5.99
CA VAL A 357 15.73 6.80 5.25
C VAL A 357 16.98 6.77 6.13
N LEU A 358 17.73 5.67 6.09
CA LEU A 358 18.98 5.55 6.86
C LEU A 358 20.03 6.52 6.34
N THR A 359 20.85 7.05 7.23
CA THR A 359 22.06 7.79 6.88
C THR A 359 23.12 6.87 6.27
N ALA A 360 24.11 7.44 5.57
CA ALA A 360 25.22 6.65 5.02
C ALA A 360 25.99 5.89 6.12
N GLU A 361 26.17 6.52 7.29
CA GLU A 361 26.83 5.90 8.45
C GLU A 361 26.01 4.73 9.01
N GLU A 362 24.69 4.88 9.13
CA GLU A 362 23.80 3.80 9.55
C GLU A 362 23.80 2.63 8.55
N VAL A 363 23.85 2.90 7.25
CA VAL A 363 23.98 1.84 6.23
C VAL A 363 25.29 1.09 6.41
N LEU A 364 26.43 1.80 6.45
CA LEU A 364 27.75 1.18 6.56
C LEU A 364 27.96 0.43 7.88
N SER A 365 27.30 0.85 8.97
CA SER A 365 27.40 0.19 10.27
C SER A 365 26.47 -1.02 10.43
N GLN A 366 25.38 -1.11 9.65
CA GLN A 366 24.34 -2.15 9.83
C GLN A 366 24.26 -3.14 8.67
N MET A 367 24.89 -2.84 7.53
CA MET A 367 24.87 -3.65 6.32
C MET A 367 26.27 -3.84 5.75
N ASP A 368 26.64 -5.09 5.50
CA ASP A 368 27.81 -5.44 4.70
C ASP A 368 27.46 -5.27 3.21
N LEU A 369 27.85 -4.13 2.65
CA LEU A 369 27.58 -3.83 1.24
C LEU A 369 28.49 -4.62 0.30
N ASP A 370 29.70 -4.98 0.72
CA ASP A 370 30.68 -5.69 -0.10
C ASP A 370 30.14 -7.07 -0.49
N HIS A 371 29.52 -7.76 0.46
CA HIS A 371 28.92 -9.08 0.25
C HIS A 371 27.43 -9.06 -0.10
N TRP A 372 26.79 -7.89 -0.25
CA TRP A 372 25.40 -7.85 -0.69
C TRP A 372 25.27 -8.41 -2.11
N LEU A 373 24.22 -9.19 -2.36
CA LEU A 373 24.07 -9.91 -3.62
C LEU A 373 23.63 -8.99 -4.74
N LEU A 374 24.32 -9.08 -5.87
CA LEU A 374 23.95 -8.47 -7.14
C LEU A 374 23.57 -9.56 -8.14
N LEU A 375 22.40 -9.41 -8.77
CA LEU A 375 22.01 -10.25 -9.90
C LEU A 375 22.51 -9.62 -11.22
N VAL A 376 23.31 -10.38 -11.96
CA VAL A 376 23.86 -10.00 -13.28
C VAL A 376 23.61 -11.14 -14.25
N HIS A 377 22.81 -10.90 -15.30
CA HIS A 377 22.50 -11.90 -16.34
C HIS A 377 22.10 -13.28 -15.79
N GLY A 378 21.30 -13.30 -14.71
CA GLY A 378 20.81 -14.53 -14.07
C GLY A 378 21.79 -15.20 -13.09
N THR A 379 22.96 -14.62 -12.84
CA THR A 379 23.94 -15.13 -11.86
C THR A 379 24.13 -14.14 -10.72
N PHE A 380 24.31 -14.64 -9.50
CA PHE A 380 24.62 -13.82 -8.34
C PHE A 380 26.13 -13.63 -8.17
N VAL A 381 26.53 -12.39 -7.90
CA VAL A 381 27.90 -11.99 -7.55
C VAL A 381 27.86 -11.08 -6.32
N HIS A 382 29.00 -10.92 -5.65
CA HIS A 382 29.16 -9.91 -4.61
C HIS A 382 29.48 -8.54 -5.21
N MET A 383 29.15 -7.46 -4.50
CA MET A 383 29.43 -6.10 -4.98
C MET A 383 30.93 -5.82 -5.04
N GLU A 384 31.72 -6.40 -4.14
CA GLU A 384 33.19 -6.28 -4.15
C GLU A 384 33.87 -6.83 -5.39
N ASP A 385 33.21 -7.72 -6.14
CA ASP A 385 33.71 -8.23 -7.42
C ASP A 385 33.59 -7.19 -8.56
N LEU A 386 32.90 -6.06 -8.34
CA LEU A 386 32.74 -5.01 -9.35
C LEU A 386 33.99 -4.14 -9.43
N VAL A 387 34.41 -3.85 -10.67
CA VAL A 387 35.54 -2.95 -10.92
C VAL A 387 35.23 -1.54 -10.39
N GLY A 388 36.10 -1.02 -9.52
CA GLY A 388 35.98 0.32 -8.94
C GLY A 388 35.08 0.40 -7.70
N TRP A 389 34.58 -0.74 -7.20
CA TRP A 389 33.74 -0.77 -5.99
C TRP A 389 34.46 -0.25 -4.75
N GLU A 390 35.71 -0.66 -4.56
CA GLU A 390 36.55 -0.31 -3.41
C GLU A 390 36.87 1.18 -3.33
N THR A 391 36.97 1.86 -4.48
CA THR A 391 37.27 3.30 -4.57
C THR A 391 36.02 4.18 -4.63
N ALA A 392 34.86 3.62 -5.00
CA ALA A 392 33.60 4.34 -5.04
C ALA A 392 33.16 4.85 -3.66
N GLN A 393 32.44 5.98 -3.64
CA GLN A 393 31.94 6.60 -2.42
C GLN A 393 30.44 6.39 -2.27
N ILE A 394 29.97 5.98 -1.09
CA ILE A 394 28.54 5.78 -0.84
C ILE A 394 27.72 7.08 -0.97
N THR A 395 28.36 8.24 -0.79
CA THR A 395 27.71 9.56 -0.91
C THR A 395 27.68 10.11 -2.34
N ASP A 396 28.30 9.41 -3.30
CA ASP A 396 28.26 9.79 -4.71
C ASP A 396 27.11 9.05 -5.42
N ALA A 397 26.02 9.79 -5.70
CA ALA A 397 24.80 9.30 -6.33
C ALA A 397 25.00 8.65 -7.71
N GLN A 398 26.10 8.99 -8.41
CA GLN A 398 26.41 8.45 -9.73
C GLN A 398 27.30 7.21 -9.67
N SER A 399 27.90 6.93 -8.52
CA SER A 399 28.70 5.73 -8.33
C SER A 399 27.82 4.51 -8.04
N VAL A 400 28.29 3.32 -8.43
CA VAL A 400 27.56 2.07 -8.14
C VAL A 400 27.37 1.88 -6.64
N LYS A 401 28.38 2.21 -5.81
CA LYS A 401 28.29 2.12 -4.35
C LYS A 401 27.28 3.10 -3.77
N GLY A 402 27.15 4.30 -4.34
CA GLY A 402 26.10 5.24 -3.96
C GLY A 402 24.71 4.75 -4.32
N ILE A 403 24.49 4.32 -5.57
CA ILE A 403 23.20 3.77 -6.03
C ILE A 403 22.75 2.59 -5.13
N VAL A 404 23.68 1.68 -4.81
CA VAL A 404 23.46 0.53 -3.94
C VAL A 404 23.18 0.97 -2.50
N GLY A 405 23.99 1.88 -1.96
CA GLY A 405 23.84 2.41 -0.61
C GLY A 405 22.50 3.12 -0.41
N GLU A 406 22.08 3.94 -1.37
CA GLU A 406 20.78 4.60 -1.35
C GLU A 406 19.63 3.59 -1.37
N LEU A 407 19.72 2.55 -2.20
CA LEU A 407 18.70 1.50 -2.23
C LEU A 407 18.57 0.80 -0.86
N VAL A 408 19.69 0.42 -0.24
CA VAL A 408 19.69 -0.17 1.11
C VAL A 408 19.08 0.80 2.13
N ALA A 409 19.45 2.07 2.07
CA ALA A 409 18.97 3.08 2.99
C ALA A 409 17.44 3.20 2.99
N VAL A 410 16.83 3.18 1.80
CA VAL A 410 15.39 3.35 1.63
C VAL A 410 14.63 2.04 1.89
N LEU A 411 15.16 0.89 1.46
CA LEU A 411 14.58 -0.43 1.76
C LEU A 411 14.59 -0.71 3.27
N GLY A 412 15.64 -0.27 3.97
CA GLY A 412 15.93 -0.65 5.34
C GLY A 412 16.65 -2.00 5.43
N VAL A 413 17.41 -2.16 6.52
CA VAL A 413 18.33 -3.30 6.73
C VAL A 413 17.62 -4.65 6.69
N GLU A 414 16.42 -4.76 7.29
CA GLU A 414 15.67 -6.01 7.36
C GLU A 414 15.28 -6.56 5.98
N VAL A 415 14.87 -5.68 5.06
CA VAL A 415 14.54 -6.06 3.68
C VAL A 415 15.82 -6.23 2.86
N ALA A 416 16.81 -5.34 3.04
CA ALA A 416 18.09 -5.40 2.33
C ALA A 416 18.78 -6.77 2.53
N LYS A 417 18.89 -7.25 3.77
CA LYS A 417 19.48 -8.56 4.12
C LYS A 417 18.81 -9.76 3.45
N LYS A 418 17.54 -9.65 3.06
CA LYS A 418 16.75 -10.72 2.43
C LYS A 418 16.42 -10.41 0.97
N SER A 419 17.22 -9.56 0.35
CA SER A 419 17.06 -9.16 -1.04
C SER A 419 18.39 -9.12 -1.78
N ALA A 420 18.31 -8.98 -3.09
CA ALA A 420 19.45 -8.72 -3.95
C ALA A 420 19.14 -7.52 -4.85
N CYS A 421 20.20 -6.81 -5.21
CA CYS A 421 20.12 -5.70 -6.15
C CYS A 421 20.16 -6.22 -7.59
N VAL A 422 19.50 -5.50 -8.49
CA VAL A 422 19.51 -5.76 -9.93
C VAL A 422 19.93 -4.48 -10.64
N LEU A 423 21.14 -4.45 -11.23
CA LEU A 423 21.67 -3.27 -11.93
C LEU A 423 21.83 -3.51 -13.44
N PHE A 424 22.30 -4.70 -13.81
CA PHE A 424 22.67 -5.07 -15.18
C PHE A 424 21.77 -6.24 -15.63
N ASP A 425 20.65 -5.93 -16.28
CA ASP A 425 19.85 -6.92 -17.02
C ASP A 425 19.93 -6.64 -18.51
#